data_AF-A0A225SM80-F1
#
_entry.id   AF-A0A225SM80-F1
#
_cell.length_a   1.000
_cell.length_b   1.000
_cell.length_c   1.000
_cell.angle_alpha   90.00
_cell.angle_beta   90.00
_cell.angle_gamma   90.00
#
_symmetry.space_group_name_H-M   'P 1'
#
loop_
_entity.id
_entity.type
_entity.pdbx_description
1 polymer ?
#
loop_
_entity_poly.entity_id
_entity_poly.type
_entity_poly.pdbx_seq_one_letter_code
_entity_poly.pdbx_strand_id
1 'polypeptide(L)'
;MIDIAALLQQGAGNIWLFIPSAILLGALHGLEPGHSKTMMAAFIVAIRGTVSQAILLGVSATLSHTAVVWLVALAGMYFGSQWSAESSEPYFQVASGILIIGVALWMAFRTWQQSRQEARSHHHHDHDETKWVNTGHGMLRVDIFEENVPPRFRLSMEHGSHRWPAAGVEIRTVRQDGVEQTFKFADKGVFLESVDEIPEPHEFKAQVFLSHGGHYHIYDLQYEEHHHHHDHADDGLDRKSLKIRDFRLVVCRMCAPKISLWLTR
;
A
#
# COMPACT_ATOMS: atom_id res chain seq x y z
N MET A 1 -18.62 -37.86 -40.96
CA MET A 1 -18.50 -36.40 -40.83
C MET A 1 -19.58 -35.95 -39.86
N ILE A 2 -19.20 -35.32 -38.76
CA ILE A 2 -20.17 -34.84 -37.77
C ILE A 2 -20.86 -33.62 -38.41
N ASP A 3 -22.17 -33.70 -38.59
CA ASP A 3 -22.93 -32.60 -39.18
C ASP A 3 -23.06 -31.48 -38.15
N ILE A 4 -22.20 -30.46 -38.28
CA ILE A 4 -22.15 -29.30 -37.39
C ILE A 4 -23.50 -28.56 -37.42
N ALA A 5 -24.24 -28.60 -38.53
CA ALA A 5 -25.57 -28.00 -38.63
C ALA A 5 -26.58 -28.74 -37.74
N ALA A 6 -26.56 -30.08 -37.75
CA ALA A 6 -27.41 -30.89 -36.89
C ALA A 6 -27.09 -30.68 -35.39
N LEU A 7 -25.81 -30.56 -35.03
CA LEU A 7 -25.39 -30.26 -33.65
C LEU A 7 -25.78 -28.85 -33.19
N LEU A 8 -25.67 -27.84 -34.06
CA LEU A 8 -26.12 -26.48 -33.77
C LEU A 8 -27.65 -26.41 -33.61
N GLN A 9 -28.40 -27.17 -34.42
CA GLN A 9 -29.85 -27.23 -34.34
C GLN A 9 -30.33 -27.98 -33.09
N GLN A 10 -29.59 -29.01 -32.66
CA GLN A 10 -29.81 -29.76 -31.42
C GLN A 10 -29.35 -28.98 -30.17
N GLY A 11 -28.31 -28.15 -30.29
CA GLY A 11 -27.87 -27.20 -29.28
C GLY A 11 -28.81 -26.01 -29.11
N ALA A 12 -29.39 -25.51 -30.22
CA ALA A 12 -30.39 -24.44 -30.22
C ALA A 12 -31.70 -24.88 -29.51
N GLY A 13 -32.04 -26.17 -29.53
CA GLY A 13 -33.15 -26.72 -28.74
C GLY A 13 -32.92 -26.67 -27.22
N ASN A 14 -31.67 -26.50 -26.77
CA ASN A 14 -31.27 -26.46 -25.36
C ASN A 14 -30.80 -25.07 -24.91
N ILE A 15 -31.18 -24.00 -25.63
CA ILE A 15 -30.88 -22.60 -25.27
C ILE A 15 -31.23 -22.30 -23.80
N TRP A 16 -32.29 -22.90 -23.29
CA TRP A 16 -32.73 -22.78 -21.90
C TRP A 16 -31.72 -23.34 -20.87
N LEU A 17 -30.86 -24.29 -21.23
CA LEU A 17 -29.78 -24.80 -20.38
C LEU A 17 -28.47 -24.04 -20.59
N PHE A 18 -28.17 -23.63 -21.82
CA PHE A 18 -26.93 -22.93 -22.14
C PHE A 18 -26.89 -21.49 -21.63
N ILE A 19 -28.00 -20.75 -21.68
CA ILE A 19 -28.02 -19.36 -21.17
C ILE A 19 -27.75 -19.32 -19.66
N PRO A 20 -28.45 -20.10 -18.80
CA PRO A 20 -28.17 -20.10 -17.37
C PRO A 20 -26.76 -20.60 -17.04
N SER A 21 -26.28 -21.65 -17.71
CA SER A 21 -24.92 -22.16 -17.46
C SER A 21 -23.83 -21.17 -17.87
N ALA A 22 -24.02 -20.43 -18.98
CA ALA A 22 -23.10 -19.35 -19.37
C ALA A 22 -23.08 -18.20 -18.34
N ILE A 23 -24.24 -17.79 -17.82
CA ILE A 23 -24.33 -16.79 -16.75
C ILE A 23 -23.66 -17.30 -15.47
N LEU A 24 -23.91 -18.56 -15.10
CA LEU A 24 -23.38 -19.16 -13.88
C LEU A 24 -21.86 -19.34 -13.95
N LEU A 25 -21.33 -19.80 -15.09
CA LEU A 25 -19.90 -19.89 -15.36
C LEU A 25 -19.25 -18.51 -15.38
N GLY A 26 -19.89 -17.52 -16.00
CA GLY A 26 -19.43 -16.12 -15.99
C GLY A 26 -19.36 -15.54 -14.58
N ALA A 27 -20.38 -15.80 -13.75
CA ALA A 27 -20.40 -15.40 -12.35
C ALA A 27 -19.31 -16.12 -11.53
N LEU A 28 -19.15 -17.42 -11.72
CA LEU A 28 -18.13 -18.22 -11.02
C LEU A 28 -16.71 -17.78 -11.40
N HIS A 29 -16.48 -17.51 -12.68
CA HIS A 29 -15.21 -16.96 -13.16
C HIS A 29 -14.96 -15.54 -12.64
N GLY A 30 -16.01 -14.73 -12.46
CA GLY A 30 -15.93 -13.42 -11.80
C GLY A 30 -15.58 -13.51 -10.31
N LEU A 31 -15.96 -14.59 -9.65
CA LEU A 31 -15.70 -14.87 -8.23
C LEU A 31 -14.34 -15.50 -7.95
N GLU A 32 -13.64 -15.99 -8.98
CA GLU A 32 -12.33 -16.61 -8.84
C GLU A 32 -11.30 -15.59 -8.31
N PRO A 33 -10.63 -15.85 -7.17
CA PRO A 33 -9.72 -14.89 -6.55
C PRO A 33 -8.50 -14.65 -7.46
N GLY A 34 -8.44 -13.47 -8.08
CA GLY A 34 -7.31 -13.01 -8.88
C GLY A 34 -6.82 -11.66 -8.38
N HIS A 35 -5.50 -11.43 -8.47
CA HIS A 35 -4.86 -10.19 -8.00
C HIS A 35 -5.52 -8.89 -8.49
N SER A 36 -6.08 -8.88 -9.71
CA SER A 36 -6.73 -7.72 -10.30
C SER A 36 -8.20 -7.53 -9.89
N LYS A 37 -8.96 -8.62 -9.67
CA LYS A 37 -10.38 -8.57 -9.25
C LYS A 37 -10.52 -8.20 -7.77
N THR A 38 -9.62 -8.71 -6.93
CA THR A 38 -9.56 -8.36 -5.51
C THR A 38 -9.12 -6.91 -5.32
N MET A 39 -8.22 -6.39 -6.18
CA MET A 39 -7.87 -4.98 -6.19
C MET A 39 -9.07 -4.08 -6.60
N MET A 40 -9.88 -4.47 -7.60
CA MET A 40 -11.10 -3.72 -7.95
C MET A 40 -12.12 -3.69 -6.82
N ALA A 41 -12.31 -4.82 -6.12
CA ALA A 41 -13.18 -4.89 -4.94
C ALA A 41 -12.67 -4.00 -3.80
N ALA A 42 -11.36 -4.02 -3.54
CA ALA A 42 -10.72 -3.14 -2.56
C ALA A 42 -10.85 -1.65 -2.94
N PHE A 43 -10.79 -1.31 -4.23
CA PHE A 43 -10.97 0.06 -4.73
C PHE A 43 -12.40 0.58 -4.47
N ILE A 44 -13.42 -0.27 -4.67
CA ILE A 44 -14.83 0.07 -4.38
C ILE A 44 -15.04 0.27 -2.88
N VAL A 45 -14.45 -0.58 -2.03
CA VAL A 45 -14.53 -0.48 -0.57
C VAL A 45 -13.76 0.73 -0.04
N ALA A 46 -12.59 1.04 -0.59
CA ALA A 46 -11.73 2.14 -0.13
C ALA A 46 -12.27 3.54 -0.45
N ILE A 47 -13.02 3.71 -1.54
CA ILE A 47 -13.43 5.04 -2.04
C ILE A 47 -14.83 5.46 -1.54
N ARG A 48 -15.58 4.57 -0.87
CA ARG A 48 -17.04 4.78 -0.62
C ARG A 48 -17.77 5.22 -1.90
N GLY A 49 -17.36 4.69 -3.05
CA GLY A 49 -17.91 5.06 -4.34
C GLY A 49 -19.41 4.76 -4.39
N THR A 50 -20.18 5.62 -5.04
CA THR A 50 -21.63 5.38 -5.20
C THR A 50 -21.85 4.15 -6.08
N VAL A 51 -22.95 3.41 -5.84
CA VAL A 51 -23.27 2.17 -6.59
C VAL A 51 -23.25 2.41 -8.11
N SER A 52 -23.62 3.61 -8.56
CA SER A 52 -23.56 4.02 -9.97
C SER A 52 -22.14 4.03 -10.56
N GLN A 53 -21.10 4.38 -9.78
CA GLN A 53 -19.71 4.37 -10.23
C GLN A 53 -19.19 2.94 -10.41
N ALA A 54 -19.56 2.03 -9.51
CA ALA A 54 -19.19 0.61 -9.62
C ALA A 54 -19.85 -0.04 -10.86
N ILE A 55 -21.11 0.30 -11.13
CA ILE A 55 -21.82 -0.18 -12.33
C ILE A 55 -21.15 0.37 -13.60
N LEU A 56 -20.85 1.67 -13.66
CA LEU A 56 -20.18 2.28 -14.83
C LEU A 56 -18.83 1.62 -15.12
N LEU A 57 -18.06 1.32 -14.07
CA LEU A 57 -16.77 0.64 -14.18
C LEU A 57 -16.93 -0.79 -14.73
N GLY A 58 -17.92 -1.53 -14.24
CA GLY A 58 -18.24 -2.88 -14.75
C GLY A 58 -18.70 -2.87 -16.21
N VAL A 59 -19.57 -1.92 -16.59
CA VAL A 59 -20.04 -1.75 -17.97
C VAL A 59 -18.89 -1.36 -18.89
N SER A 60 -18.04 -0.42 -18.48
CA SER A 60 -16.85 -0.02 -19.24
C SER A 60 -15.87 -1.18 -19.46
N ALA A 61 -15.63 -1.99 -18.42
CA ALA A 61 -14.79 -3.19 -18.53
C ALA A 61 -15.38 -4.22 -19.51
N THR A 62 -16.70 -4.46 -19.44
CA THR A 62 -17.37 -5.42 -20.33
C THR A 62 -17.36 -4.96 -21.78
N LEU A 63 -17.66 -3.66 -22.01
CA LEU A 63 -17.64 -3.05 -23.33
C LEU A 63 -16.24 -3.05 -23.93
N SER A 64 -15.23 -2.67 -23.16
CA SER A 64 -13.84 -2.68 -23.63
C SER A 64 -13.35 -4.09 -23.94
N HIS A 65 -13.67 -5.06 -23.09
CA HIS A 65 -13.29 -6.46 -23.34
C HIS A 65 -13.95 -7.02 -24.61
N THR A 66 -15.25 -6.74 -24.78
CA THR A 66 -15.98 -7.12 -26.00
C THR A 66 -15.38 -6.42 -27.23
N ALA A 67 -15.15 -5.12 -27.16
CA ALA A 67 -14.60 -4.34 -28.27
C ALA A 67 -13.21 -4.83 -28.71
N VAL A 68 -12.34 -5.19 -27.77
CA VAL A 68 -11.00 -5.72 -28.06
C VAL A 68 -11.10 -7.06 -28.79
N VAL A 69 -11.93 -7.98 -28.32
CA VAL A 69 -12.12 -9.28 -28.99
C VAL A 69 -12.63 -9.10 -30.42
N TRP A 70 -13.61 -8.21 -30.61
CA TRP A 70 -14.12 -7.87 -31.95
C TRP A 70 -13.04 -7.25 -32.85
N LEU A 71 -12.23 -6.32 -32.32
CA LEU A 71 -11.11 -5.72 -33.04
C LEU A 71 -10.09 -6.77 -33.48
N VAL A 72 -9.70 -7.68 -32.57
CA VAL A 72 -8.75 -8.75 -32.86
C VAL A 72 -9.32 -9.73 -33.88
N ALA A 73 -10.61 -10.09 -33.78
CA ALA A 73 -11.27 -10.96 -34.76
C ALA A 73 -11.33 -10.33 -36.16
N LEU A 74 -11.72 -9.05 -36.25
CA LEU A 74 -11.76 -8.31 -37.52
C LEU A 74 -10.35 -8.12 -38.11
N ALA A 75 -9.37 -7.78 -37.27
CA ALA A 75 -7.97 -7.71 -37.70
C ALA A 75 -7.47 -9.07 -38.20
N GLY A 76 -7.78 -10.15 -37.49
CA GLY A 76 -7.46 -11.51 -37.91
C GLY A 76 -8.07 -11.89 -39.26
N MET A 77 -9.33 -11.53 -39.52
CA MET A 77 -9.98 -11.76 -40.82
C MET A 77 -9.37 -10.89 -41.94
N TYR A 78 -9.05 -9.63 -41.64
CA TYR A 78 -8.46 -8.70 -42.61
C TYR A 78 -7.03 -9.11 -43.02
N PHE A 79 -6.17 -9.37 -42.03
CA PHE A 79 -4.77 -9.72 -42.24
C PHE A 79 -4.56 -11.21 -42.55
N GLY A 80 -5.48 -12.09 -42.17
CA GLY A 80 -5.39 -13.54 -42.38
C GLY A 80 -5.42 -13.98 -43.84
N SER A 81 -5.81 -13.10 -44.77
CA SER A 81 -5.71 -13.34 -46.21
C SER A 81 -4.28 -13.18 -46.75
N GLN A 82 -3.42 -12.42 -46.06
CA GLN A 82 -2.04 -12.10 -46.48
C GLN A 82 -0.97 -12.86 -45.66
N TRP A 83 -1.33 -13.37 -44.48
CA TRP A 83 -0.47 -14.18 -43.62
C TRP A 83 -0.98 -15.61 -43.51
N SER A 84 -0.26 -16.57 -44.11
CA SER A 84 -0.52 -17.99 -43.93
C SER A 84 -0.36 -18.35 -42.44
N ALA A 85 -1.42 -18.91 -41.86
CA ALA A 85 -1.49 -19.26 -40.43
C ALA A 85 -0.34 -20.19 -39.98
N GLU A 86 0.11 -21.09 -40.87
CA GLU A 86 1.27 -21.98 -40.65
C GLU A 86 2.60 -21.24 -40.44
N SER A 87 2.80 -20.10 -41.10
CA SER A 87 4.04 -19.33 -40.96
C SER A 87 4.02 -18.43 -39.72
N SER A 88 2.84 -18.06 -39.22
CA SER A 88 2.67 -17.06 -38.15
C SER A 88 2.74 -17.66 -36.74
N GLU A 89 2.37 -18.93 -36.58
CA GLU A 89 2.41 -19.67 -35.30
C GLU A 89 3.75 -19.55 -34.54
N PRO A 90 4.92 -19.78 -35.16
CA PRO A 90 6.20 -19.66 -34.46
C PRO A 90 6.52 -18.22 -34.03
N TYR A 91 6.11 -17.21 -34.79
CA TYR A 91 6.36 -15.80 -34.43
C TYR A 91 5.56 -15.39 -33.19
N PHE A 92 4.30 -15.82 -33.06
CA PHE A 92 3.50 -15.54 -31.86
C PHE A 92 4.06 -16.26 -30.62
N GLN A 93 4.60 -17.47 -30.78
CA GLN A 93 5.25 -18.20 -29.69
C GLN A 93 6.55 -17.51 -29.23
N VAL A 94 7.39 -17.08 -30.17
CA VAL A 94 8.62 -16.34 -29.83
C VAL A 94 8.29 -14.97 -29.23
N ALA A 95 7.34 -14.24 -29.79
CA ALA A 95 6.93 -12.93 -29.29
C ALA A 95 6.37 -13.01 -27.86
N SER A 96 5.50 -13.98 -27.58
CA SER A 96 4.98 -14.20 -26.22
C SER A 96 6.08 -14.61 -25.24
N GLY A 97 7.01 -15.48 -25.65
CA GLY A 97 8.17 -15.86 -24.84
C GLY A 97 9.05 -14.66 -24.47
N ILE A 98 9.35 -13.78 -25.43
CA ILE A 98 10.10 -12.54 -25.18
C ILE A 98 9.35 -11.64 -24.20
N LEU A 99 8.04 -11.50 -24.35
CA LEU A 99 7.21 -10.67 -23.48
C LEU A 99 7.22 -11.20 -22.04
N ILE A 100 7.06 -12.52 -21.86
CA ILE A 100 7.11 -13.17 -20.54
C ILE A 100 8.48 -12.98 -19.89
N ILE A 101 9.58 -13.21 -20.62
CA ILE A 101 10.95 -13.00 -20.12
C ILE A 101 11.15 -11.52 -19.75
N GLY A 102 10.67 -10.59 -20.57
CA GLY A 102 10.73 -9.16 -20.28
C GLY A 102 10.03 -8.78 -18.98
N VAL A 103 8.81 -9.30 -18.76
CA VAL A 103 8.06 -9.07 -17.51
C VAL A 103 8.77 -9.72 -16.31
N ALA A 104 9.29 -10.94 -16.46
CA ALA A 104 10.02 -11.63 -15.41
C ALA A 104 11.29 -10.87 -14.99
N LEU A 105 12.08 -10.39 -15.96
CA LEU A 105 13.27 -9.57 -15.71
C LEU A 105 12.89 -8.23 -15.07
N TRP A 106 11.80 -7.60 -15.52
CA TRP A 106 11.31 -6.36 -14.94
C TRP A 106 10.88 -6.54 -13.48
N MET A 107 10.16 -7.62 -13.15
CA MET A 107 9.78 -7.95 -11.77
C MET A 107 11.03 -8.24 -10.92
N ALA A 108 11.98 -9.04 -11.41
CA ALA A 108 13.22 -9.34 -10.70
C ALA A 108 14.03 -8.06 -10.43
N PHE A 109 14.16 -7.19 -11.42
CA PHE A 109 14.85 -5.91 -11.30
C PHE A 109 14.15 -4.99 -10.30
N ARG A 110 12.82 -4.90 -10.35
CA ARG A 110 12.02 -4.09 -9.42
C ARG A 110 12.17 -4.59 -7.99
N THR A 111 12.10 -5.90 -7.75
CA THR A 111 12.33 -6.49 -6.43
C THR A 111 13.75 -6.19 -5.94
N TRP A 112 14.77 -6.35 -6.78
CA TRP A 112 16.15 -6.00 -6.43
C TRP A 112 16.32 -4.52 -6.08
N GLN A 113 15.63 -3.61 -6.78
CA GLN A 113 15.65 -2.19 -6.44
C GLN A 113 14.99 -1.92 -5.09
N GLN A 114 13.87 -2.57 -4.78
CA GLN A 114 13.17 -2.43 -3.50
C GLN A 114 14.01 -2.98 -2.34
N SER A 115 14.57 -4.18 -2.49
CA SER A 115 15.46 -4.76 -1.47
C SER A 115 16.75 -3.94 -1.27
N ARG A 116 17.26 -3.25 -2.29
CA ARG A 116 18.37 -2.31 -2.14
C ARG A 116 18.00 -1.00 -1.42
N GLN A 117 16.74 -0.57 -1.51
CA GLN A 117 16.25 0.56 -0.71
C GLN A 117 16.12 0.16 0.75
N GLU A 118 15.60 -1.04 1.03
CA GLU A 118 15.53 -1.61 2.39
C GLU A 118 16.93 -1.86 2.99
N ALA A 119 17.86 -2.44 2.22
CA ALA A 119 19.24 -2.63 2.67
C ALA A 119 19.99 -1.30 2.90
N ARG A 120 19.57 -0.19 2.27
CA ARG A 120 20.08 1.15 2.56
C ARG A 120 19.35 1.85 3.71
N SER A 121 18.13 1.43 4.05
CA SER A 121 17.43 1.93 5.25
C SER A 121 17.87 1.24 6.54
N HIS A 122 18.53 0.07 6.47
CA HIS A 122 19.13 -0.61 7.63
C HIS A 122 20.40 0.07 8.20
N HIS A 123 20.79 1.24 7.69
CA HIS A 123 21.88 2.05 8.25
C HIS A 123 21.43 3.39 8.86
N HIS A 124 20.12 3.58 9.08
CA HIS A 124 19.59 4.77 9.75
C HIS A 124 18.63 4.39 10.89
N HIS A 125 19.19 3.96 12.02
CA HIS A 125 18.47 3.74 13.29
C HIS A 125 17.96 5.05 13.94
N ASP A 126 17.87 6.16 13.21
CA ASP A 126 17.61 7.51 13.75
C ASP A 126 16.28 8.12 13.22
N HIS A 127 15.53 7.38 12.39
CA HIS A 127 14.34 7.93 11.70
C HIS A 127 13.00 7.64 12.38
N ASP A 128 12.88 6.60 13.24
CA ASP A 128 11.61 6.35 13.91
C ASP A 128 11.38 7.24 15.13
N GLU A 129 12.46 7.68 15.76
CA GLU A 129 12.43 8.60 16.90
C GLU A 129 12.28 10.06 16.48
N THR A 130 12.61 10.39 15.22
CA THR A 130 12.51 11.74 14.66
C THR A 130 11.24 11.90 13.82
N LYS A 131 10.28 12.72 14.25
CA LYS A 131 9.07 13.08 13.49
C LYS A 131 9.10 14.55 13.07
N TRP A 132 8.70 14.82 11.83
CA TRP A 132 8.61 16.18 11.30
C TRP A 132 7.15 16.62 11.15
N VAL A 133 6.83 17.81 11.66
CA VAL A 133 5.49 18.39 11.67
C VAL A 133 5.49 19.71 10.92
N ASN A 134 4.71 19.81 9.84
CA ASN A 134 4.50 21.08 9.16
C ASN A 134 3.43 21.89 9.90
N THR A 135 3.87 22.94 10.59
CA THR A 135 3.00 23.77 11.44
C THR A 135 2.30 24.90 10.67
N GLY A 136 2.49 25.00 9.36
CA GLY A 136 2.11 26.16 8.54
C GLY A 136 3.00 27.40 8.77
N HIS A 137 3.75 27.43 9.89
CA HIS A 137 4.70 28.49 10.26
C HIS A 137 6.17 28.01 10.22
N GLY A 138 6.39 26.84 9.63
CA GLY A 138 7.69 26.16 9.50
C GLY A 138 7.61 24.69 9.87
N MET A 139 8.72 23.99 9.65
CA MET A 139 8.86 22.59 10.03
C MET A 139 9.36 22.49 11.47
N LEU A 140 8.57 21.81 12.30
CA LEU A 140 8.94 21.41 13.66
C LEU A 140 9.48 19.99 13.62
N ARG A 141 10.69 19.78 14.13
CA ARG A 141 11.27 18.46 14.37
C ARG A 141 10.99 18.05 15.81
N VAL A 142 10.43 16.86 15.99
CA VAL A 142 10.13 16.24 17.29
C VAL A 142 10.93 14.96 17.38
N ASP A 143 11.95 14.96 18.22
CA ASP A 143 12.83 13.82 18.44
C ASP A 143 12.57 13.22 19.82
N ILE A 144 12.68 11.90 19.92
CA ILE A 144 12.98 11.22 21.19
C ILE A 144 14.50 11.09 21.25
N PHE A 145 15.13 11.59 22.31
CA PHE A 145 16.58 11.52 22.47
C PHE A 145 16.92 10.72 23.73
N GLU A 146 17.65 9.62 23.55
CA GLU A 146 18.04 8.68 24.61
C GLU A 146 19.55 8.37 24.64
N GLU A 147 20.36 9.07 23.85
CA GLU A 147 21.80 8.79 23.77
C GLU A 147 22.53 9.25 25.06
N ASN A 148 22.89 8.28 25.91
CA ASN A 148 23.59 8.47 27.19
C ASN A 148 22.83 9.30 28.24
N VAL A 149 21.53 9.51 28.05
CA VAL A 149 20.63 10.21 28.98
C VAL A 149 19.26 9.53 28.96
N PRO A 150 18.45 9.68 30.03
CA PRO A 150 17.08 9.19 30.00
C PRO A 150 16.29 9.78 28.82
N PRO A 151 15.38 9.00 28.20
CA PRO A 151 14.64 9.40 27.00
C PRO A 151 13.81 10.67 27.25
N ARG A 152 14.01 11.68 26.41
CA ARG A 152 13.33 12.98 26.50
C ARG A 152 12.91 13.47 25.12
N PHE A 153 11.81 14.22 25.06
CA PHE A 153 11.41 14.87 23.82
C PHE A 153 12.31 16.07 23.57
N ARG A 154 12.83 16.19 22.35
CA ARG A 154 13.53 17.38 21.87
C ARG A 154 12.79 17.97 20.69
N LEU A 155 12.53 19.26 20.78
CA LEU A 155 11.87 20.03 19.75
C LEU A 155 12.85 21.01 19.15
N SER A 156 13.15 20.86 17.86
CA SER A 156 13.97 21.81 17.13
C SER A 156 13.20 22.36 15.94
N MET A 157 13.41 23.65 15.66
CA MET A 157 12.78 24.35 14.56
C MET A 157 13.80 24.59 13.47
N GLU A 158 13.38 24.52 12.21
CA GLU A 158 14.26 24.86 11.09
C GLU A 158 14.66 26.34 11.14
N HIS A 159 15.90 26.64 10.77
CA HIS A 159 16.44 28.01 10.81
C HIS A 159 15.56 28.98 9.99
N GLY A 160 15.07 30.04 10.65
CA GLY A 160 14.22 31.06 10.02
C GLY A 160 12.71 30.86 10.17
N SER A 161 12.27 29.78 10.81
CA SER A 161 10.85 29.55 11.14
C SER A 161 10.42 30.22 12.46
N HIS A 162 9.10 30.25 12.72
CA HIS A 162 8.55 30.84 13.94
C HIS A 162 9.05 30.08 15.19
N ARG A 163 9.72 30.77 16.11
CA ARG A 163 10.19 30.18 17.36
C ARG A 163 9.05 30.15 18.38
N TRP A 164 8.60 28.95 18.73
CA TRP A 164 7.59 28.73 19.76
C TRP A 164 8.20 28.90 21.15
N PRO A 165 7.59 29.67 22.06
CA PRO A 165 8.06 29.75 23.44
C PRO A 165 7.78 28.43 24.17
N ALA A 166 8.66 28.03 25.09
CA ALA A 166 8.51 26.79 25.86
C ALA A 166 7.17 26.68 26.60
N ALA A 167 6.63 27.81 27.09
CA ALA A 167 5.32 27.88 27.75
C ALA A 167 4.14 27.65 26.79
N GLY A 168 4.36 27.75 25.48
CA GLY A 168 3.35 27.60 24.46
C GLY A 168 3.35 26.24 23.77
N VAL A 169 4.20 25.32 24.21
CA VAL A 169 4.34 23.97 23.64
C VAL A 169 4.11 22.92 24.70
N GLU A 170 3.23 21.98 24.42
CA GLU A 170 2.98 20.81 25.26
C GLU A 170 2.88 19.57 24.37
N ILE A 171 3.34 18.42 24.86
CA ILE A 171 3.09 17.13 24.21
C ILE A 171 2.27 16.28 25.16
N ARG A 172 1.16 15.71 24.69
CA ARG A 172 0.41 14.71 25.42
C ARG A 172 0.62 13.34 24.79
N THR A 173 1.04 12.36 25.56
CA THR A 173 1.10 10.97 25.12
C THR A 173 -0.11 10.20 25.64
N VAL A 174 -0.67 9.32 24.82
CA VAL A 174 -1.71 8.37 25.20
C VAL A 174 -1.22 6.96 24.86
N ARG A 175 -1.08 6.12 25.90
CA ARG A 175 -0.63 4.73 25.78
C ARG A 175 -1.78 3.79 25.44
N GLN A 176 -1.47 2.53 25.09
CA GLN A 176 -2.48 1.52 24.78
C GLN A 176 -3.41 1.20 25.97
N ASP A 177 -2.90 1.33 27.19
CA ASP A 177 -3.66 1.18 28.44
C ASP A 177 -4.58 2.38 28.75
N GLY A 178 -4.52 3.44 27.92
CA GLY A 178 -5.29 4.67 28.08
C GLY A 178 -4.66 5.68 29.05
N VAL A 179 -3.45 5.41 29.59
CA VAL A 179 -2.76 6.36 30.45
C VAL A 179 -2.31 7.56 29.61
N GLU A 180 -2.78 8.75 30.02
CA GLU A 180 -2.35 10.02 29.43
C GLU A 180 -1.26 10.67 30.28
N GLN A 181 -0.21 11.17 29.64
CA GLN A 181 0.85 11.95 30.28
C GLN A 181 1.10 13.22 29.47
N THR A 182 1.21 14.37 30.13
CA THR A 182 1.50 15.65 29.48
C THR A 182 2.90 16.10 29.84
N PHE A 183 3.70 16.43 28.83
CA PHE A 183 5.08 16.86 28.91
C PHE A 183 5.17 18.35 28.66
N LYS A 184 5.81 19.06 29.60
CA LYS A 184 6.18 20.47 29.47
C LYS A 184 7.63 20.59 29.02
N PHE A 185 7.94 21.71 28.41
CA PHE A 185 9.25 21.94 27.81
C PHE A 185 10.03 23.05 28.52
N ALA A 186 11.35 22.91 28.51
CA ALA A 186 12.30 23.94 28.92
C ALA A 186 13.11 24.40 27.69
N ASP A 187 13.35 25.71 27.58
CA ASP A 187 14.16 26.27 26.49
C ASP A 187 15.66 26.07 26.78
N LYS A 188 16.35 25.36 25.89
CA LYS A 188 17.81 25.12 25.94
C LYS A 188 18.58 25.98 24.93
N GLY A 189 17.94 27.00 24.36
CA GLY A 189 18.52 27.92 23.40
C GLY A 189 18.36 27.46 21.96
N VAL A 190 18.91 26.27 21.62
CA VAL A 190 18.89 25.70 20.26
C VAL A 190 17.67 24.78 20.03
N PHE A 191 17.20 24.14 21.09
CA PHE A 191 16.04 23.25 21.10
C PHE A 191 15.25 23.43 22.39
N LEU A 192 14.00 22.95 22.40
CA LEU A 192 13.23 22.77 23.63
C LEU A 192 13.33 21.32 24.06
N GLU A 193 13.46 21.05 25.35
CA GLU A 193 13.57 19.68 25.89
C GLU A 193 12.49 19.42 26.94
N SER A 194 11.91 18.22 26.96
CA SER A 194 10.93 17.85 27.98
C SER A 194 11.54 17.84 29.37
N VAL A 195 10.82 18.42 30.33
CA VAL A 195 11.22 18.46 31.74
C VAL A 195 11.14 17.06 32.36
N ASP A 196 10.15 16.28 31.93
CA ASP A 196 9.96 14.89 32.36
C ASP A 196 10.55 13.91 31.35
N GLU A 197 10.90 12.73 31.85
CA GLU A 197 11.41 11.59 31.08
C GLU A 197 10.26 10.79 30.51
N ILE A 198 10.47 10.22 29.33
CA ILE A 198 9.48 9.39 28.62
C ILE A 198 9.62 7.96 29.13
N PRO A 199 8.60 7.37 29.77
CA PRO A 199 8.71 5.98 30.20
C PRO A 199 8.75 5.02 28.98
N GLU A 200 9.54 3.96 29.06
CA GLU A 200 9.42 2.83 28.14
C GLU A 200 8.08 2.10 28.38
N PRO A 201 7.46 1.48 27.35
CA PRO A 201 7.89 1.41 25.95
C PRO A 201 7.64 2.72 25.17
N HIS A 202 8.35 2.92 24.06
CA HIS A 202 8.16 4.05 23.14
C HIS A 202 7.01 3.83 22.13
N GLU A 203 6.05 2.97 22.49
CA GLU A 203 4.84 2.73 21.73
C GLU A 203 3.66 3.53 22.31
N PHE A 204 3.39 4.70 21.73
CA PHE A 204 2.26 5.55 22.13
C PHE A 204 1.85 6.53 21.03
N LYS A 205 0.64 7.08 21.17
CA LYS A 205 0.18 8.25 20.41
C LYS A 205 0.67 9.50 21.10
N ALA A 206 1.21 10.46 20.36
CA ALA A 206 1.62 11.76 20.90
C ALA A 206 0.86 12.88 20.19
N GLN A 207 0.33 13.83 20.95
CA GLN A 207 -0.35 15.01 20.45
C GLN A 207 0.47 16.24 20.80
N VAL A 208 0.94 16.96 19.80
CA VAL A 208 1.73 18.18 19.97
C VAL A 208 0.79 19.37 19.95
N PHE A 209 0.70 20.10 21.06
CA PHE A 209 -0.07 21.32 21.22
C PHE A 209 0.85 22.52 21.04
N LEU A 210 0.57 23.34 20.03
CA LEU A 210 1.33 24.56 19.74
C LEU A 210 0.41 25.78 19.85
N SER A 211 0.70 26.69 20.77
CA SER A 211 -0.10 27.91 20.98
C SER A 211 0.54 29.15 20.33
N HIS A 212 -0.20 29.82 19.45
CA HIS A 212 0.23 31.03 18.76
C HIS A 212 -0.94 31.99 18.55
N GLY A 213 -0.70 33.29 18.72
CA GLY A 213 -1.69 34.32 18.43
C GLY A 213 -3.06 34.13 19.13
N GLY A 214 -3.08 33.53 20.32
CA GLY A 214 -4.31 33.30 21.10
C GLY A 214 -5.13 32.07 20.72
N HIS A 215 -4.63 31.19 19.84
CA HIS A 215 -5.25 29.90 19.51
C HIS A 215 -4.21 28.76 19.60
N TYR A 216 -4.67 27.51 19.59
CA TYR A 216 -3.81 26.33 19.64
C TYR A 216 -4.02 25.45 18.39
N HIS A 217 -2.94 24.82 17.94
CA HIS A 217 -2.93 23.78 16.91
C HIS A 217 -2.54 22.46 17.55
N ILE A 218 -3.20 21.38 17.13
CA ILE A 218 -2.92 20.02 17.61
C ILE A 218 -2.42 19.19 16.43
N TYR A 219 -1.30 18.50 16.61
CA TYR A 219 -0.74 17.58 15.63
C TYR A 219 -0.58 16.19 16.23
N ASP A 220 -1.22 15.19 15.63
CA ASP A 220 -1.12 13.79 16.05
C ASP A 220 0.13 13.13 15.43
N LEU A 221 0.91 12.47 16.29
CA LEU A 221 2.09 11.67 15.98
C LEU A 221 1.90 10.26 16.54
N GLN A 222 2.46 9.27 15.86
CA GLN A 222 2.47 7.88 16.30
C GLN A 222 3.93 7.43 16.42
N TYR A 223 4.29 6.91 17.58
CA TYR A 223 5.54 6.20 17.81
C TYR A 223 5.23 4.70 17.93
N GLU A 224 6.06 3.88 17.29
CA GLU A 224 6.01 2.42 17.33
C GLU A 224 7.38 1.94 17.82
N GLU A 225 7.42 1.07 18.83
CA GLU A 225 8.67 0.44 19.26
C GLU A 225 8.87 -0.83 18.44
N HIS A 226 9.97 -0.90 17.69
CA HIS A 226 10.35 -2.12 17.00
C HIS A 226 11.19 -2.97 17.96
N HIS A 227 10.57 -4.02 18.53
CA HIS A 227 11.30 -5.02 19.31
C HIS A 227 12.44 -5.59 18.47
N HIS A 228 13.67 -5.15 18.78
CA HIS A 228 14.88 -5.76 18.28
C HIS A 228 15.05 -7.11 19.00
N HIS A 229 14.42 -8.16 18.45
CA HIS A 229 14.94 -9.51 18.60
C HIS A 229 16.30 -9.54 17.89
N HIS A 230 17.35 -9.14 18.61
CA HIS A 230 18.70 -9.56 18.31
C HIS A 230 18.77 -11.05 18.63
N ASP A 231 18.29 -11.87 17.70
CA ASP A 231 18.77 -13.25 17.59
C ASP A 231 20.24 -13.14 17.22
N HIS A 232 21.09 -13.14 18.25
CA HIS A 232 22.48 -13.53 18.09
C HIS A 232 22.45 -14.92 17.44
N ALA A 233 22.84 -14.96 16.17
CA ALA A 233 23.13 -16.18 15.46
C ALA A 233 24.24 -16.91 16.22
N ASP A 234 23.85 -17.84 17.08
CA ASP A 234 24.74 -18.88 17.56
C ASP A 234 24.65 -20.06 16.60
N ASP A 235 25.83 -20.47 16.17
CA ASP A 235 26.09 -21.51 15.18
C ASP A 235 25.68 -22.87 15.75
N GLY A 236 24.73 -23.56 15.12
CA GLY A 236 24.20 -24.79 15.68
C GLY A 236 23.23 -25.53 14.77
N LEU A 237 23.78 -26.45 13.98
CA LEU A 237 23.09 -27.51 13.25
C LEU A 237 21.96 -28.17 14.10
N ASP A 238 20.70 -28.17 13.63
CA ASP A 238 19.90 -29.40 13.45
C ASP A 238 18.56 -29.13 12.74
N ARG A 239 18.15 -30.15 12.02
CA ARG A 239 16.98 -30.36 11.19
C ARG A 239 15.64 -30.23 11.93
N LYS A 240 14.63 -29.92 11.11
CA LYS A 240 13.22 -30.33 11.19
C LYS A 240 12.42 -29.76 12.37
N SER A 241 11.70 -28.67 12.08
CA SER A 241 10.37 -28.46 12.64
C SER A 241 9.56 -27.57 11.69
N LEU A 242 8.75 -28.22 10.87
CA LEU A 242 7.67 -27.59 10.13
C LEU A 242 6.65 -27.10 11.18
N LYS A 243 6.56 -25.79 11.42
CA LYS A 243 5.48 -25.22 12.23
C LYS A 243 4.72 -24.19 11.42
N ILE A 244 3.67 -24.71 10.78
CA ILE A 244 2.50 -23.97 10.29
C ILE A 244 1.99 -23.07 11.44
N ARG A 245 1.98 -21.74 11.22
CA ARG A 245 1.14 -20.83 11.98
C ARG A 245 0.94 -19.48 11.26
N ASP A 246 -0.35 -19.22 11.06
CA ASP A 246 -1.05 -17.95 10.80
C ASP A 246 -0.75 -17.10 9.56
N PHE A 247 -1.48 -17.43 8.50
CA PHE A 247 -1.73 -16.65 7.29
C PHE A 247 -2.72 -15.48 7.49
N ARG A 248 -2.95 -15.01 8.73
CA ARG A 248 -4.12 -14.17 9.06
C ARG A 248 -3.86 -12.67 9.24
N LEU A 249 -2.62 -12.19 9.03
CA LEU A 249 -2.26 -10.79 9.34
C LEU A 249 -1.60 -9.99 8.20
N VAL A 250 -1.57 -10.51 6.97
CA VAL A 250 -0.97 -9.80 5.81
C VAL A 250 -1.97 -8.89 5.07
N VAL A 251 -3.27 -8.96 5.38
CA VAL A 251 -4.29 -8.20 4.62
C VAL A 251 -4.49 -6.76 5.10
N CYS A 252 -3.96 -6.35 6.25
CA CYS A 252 -4.34 -5.06 6.85
C CYS A 252 -3.43 -3.85 6.54
N ARG A 253 -2.25 -4.01 5.93
CA ARG A 253 -1.29 -2.88 5.74
C ARG A 253 -1.11 -2.40 4.29
N MET A 254 -1.94 -2.87 3.36
CA MET A 254 -1.78 -2.56 1.91
C MET A 254 -2.75 -1.50 1.37
N CYS A 255 -3.60 -0.90 2.22
CA CYS A 255 -4.62 0.06 1.79
C CYS A 255 -4.46 1.42 2.49
N ALA A 256 -3.42 2.16 2.14
CA ALA A 256 -3.36 3.60 2.37
C ALA A 256 -2.74 4.27 1.13
N PRO A 257 -3.53 4.70 0.14
CA PRO A 257 -2.98 5.51 -0.94
C PRO A 257 -2.86 6.96 -0.46
N LYS A 258 -1.62 7.48 -0.53
CA LYS A 258 -1.32 8.91 -0.64
C LYS A 258 -2.11 9.49 -1.82
N ILE A 259 -3.27 10.10 -1.56
CA ILE A 259 -3.95 11.01 -2.48
C ILE A 259 -4.34 12.24 -1.67
N SER A 260 -3.37 13.13 -1.47
CA SER A 260 -3.62 14.50 -1.02
C SER A 260 -2.62 15.44 -1.70
N LEU A 261 -2.64 15.47 -3.02
CA LEU A 261 -2.12 16.58 -3.82
C LEU A 261 -2.80 16.46 -5.19
N TRP A 262 -3.23 17.58 -5.78
CA TRP A 262 -4.05 17.73 -7.01
C TRP A 262 -5.55 17.91 -6.82
N LEU A 263 -5.98 18.94 -6.09
CA LEU A 263 -7.21 19.70 -6.42
C LEU A 263 -7.19 21.07 -5.70
N THR A 264 -6.52 22.03 -6.31
CA THR A 264 -6.80 23.47 -6.14
C THR A 264 -6.35 24.20 -7.40
N ARG A 265 -7.16 24.10 -8.44
CA ARG A 265 -7.50 25.15 -9.40
C ARG A 265 -8.57 24.65 -10.35
#